data_AF-A0A7R9WFR7-F1
#
_entry.id   AF-A0A7R9WFR7-F1
#
_cell.length_a   1.000
_cell.length_b   1.000
_cell.length_c   1.000
_cell.angle_alpha   90.00
_cell.angle_beta   90.00
_cell.angle_gamma   90.00
#
_symmetry.space_group_name_H-M   'P 1'
#
loop_
_entity.id
_entity.type
_entity.pdbx_description
1 polymer ?
#
loop_
_entity_poly.entity_id
_entity_poly.type
_entity_poly.pdbx_seq_one_letter_code
_entity_poly.pdbx_strand_id
1 'polypeptide(L)'
;AMSSKIIGAQGDFFANLAVDAVTSVRHEKPDGRVAYPVSAINILKAHGKSALESQLVRGFALNCTRGAQGMPQHIREAKIALLDFNLQKHRMQMGVQILVSDPKELEAIRQREADITKEKIQKILAAGANVILTTKGIE
;
A
#
# COMPACT_ATOMS: atom_id res chain seq x y z
N ALA A 1 -33.20 -3.32 -6.09
CA ALA A 1 -31.83 -3.14 -6.66
C ALA A 1 -31.01 -4.43 -6.69
N MET A 2 -31.12 -5.33 -5.70
CA MET A 2 -30.39 -6.60 -5.67
C MET A 2 -31.24 -7.86 -5.98
N SER A 3 -32.56 -7.70 -6.04
CA SER A 3 -33.52 -8.80 -6.28
C SER A 3 -33.37 -9.50 -7.63
N SER A 4 -32.82 -8.83 -8.66
CA SER A 4 -32.60 -9.41 -9.99
C SER A 4 -31.17 -9.95 -10.21
N LYS A 5 -30.32 -9.96 -9.17
CA LYS A 5 -28.92 -10.42 -9.25
C LYS A 5 -28.74 -11.72 -8.48
N ILE A 6 -27.64 -12.43 -8.75
CA ILE A 6 -27.26 -13.69 -8.06
C ILE A 6 -27.22 -13.51 -6.53
N ILE A 7 -26.85 -12.32 -6.06
CA ILE A 7 -26.83 -11.94 -4.64
C ILE A 7 -28.22 -11.70 -4.03
N GLY A 8 -29.28 -11.74 -4.83
CA GLY A 8 -30.65 -11.45 -4.39
C GLY A 8 -31.20 -12.44 -3.36
N ALA A 9 -30.77 -13.71 -3.41
CA ALA A 9 -31.11 -14.72 -2.42
C ALA A 9 -30.60 -14.38 -1.00
N GLN A 10 -29.58 -13.51 -0.90
CA GLN A 10 -28.96 -13.05 0.34
C GLN A 10 -28.99 -11.52 0.43
N GLY A 11 -30.04 -10.92 -0.14
CA GLY A 11 -30.15 -9.47 -0.34
C GLY A 11 -30.02 -8.67 0.95
N ASP A 12 -30.59 -9.15 2.05
CA ASP A 12 -30.60 -8.43 3.34
C ASP A 12 -29.18 -8.31 3.93
N PHE A 13 -28.38 -9.37 3.83
CA PHE A 13 -27.01 -9.39 4.33
C PHE A 13 -26.12 -8.39 3.56
N PHE A 14 -26.17 -8.44 2.23
CA PHE A 14 -25.40 -7.52 1.40
C PHE A 14 -25.93 -6.08 1.45
N ALA A 15 -27.23 -5.89 1.74
CA ALA A 15 -27.82 -4.56 1.89
C ALA A 15 -27.26 -3.87 3.13
N ASN A 16 -27.25 -4.55 4.28
CA ASN A 16 -26.66 -4.02 5.51
C ASN A 16 -25.17 -3.72 5.32
N LEU A 17 -24.43 -4.65 4.70
CA LEU A 17 -23.00 -4.46 4.42
C LEU A 17 -22.72 -3.25 3.52
N ALA A 18 -23.53 -3.04 2.47
CA ALA A 18 -23.38 -1.90 1.57
C ALA A 18 -23.68 -0.57 2.26
N VAL A 19 -24.72 -0.52 3.09
CA VAL A 19 -25.07 0.69 3.85
C VAL A 19 -23.97 1.03 4.85
N ASP A 20 -23.46 0.05 5.59
CA ASP A 20 -22.37 0.24 6.55
C ASP A 20 -21.09 0.73 5.85
N ALA A 21 -20.74 0.14 4.70
CA ALA A 21 -19.58 0.53 3.92
C ALA A 21 -19.69 1.98 3.42
N VAL A 22 -20.84 2.38 2.86
CA VAL A 22 -21.05 3.74 2.34
C VAL A 22 -21.07 4.76 3.48
N THR A 23 -21.67 4.41 4.62
CA THR A 23 -21.70 5.31 5.78
C THR A 23 -20.29 5.57 6.34
N SER A 24 -19.40 4.57 6.27
CA SER A 24 -18.01 4.70 6.74
C SER A 24 -17.15 5.66 5.93
N VAL A 25 -17.46 5.88 4.64
CA VAL A 25 -16.68 6.75 3.74
C VAL A 25 -17.22 8.18 3.67
N ARG A 26 -18.04 8.60 4.64
CA ARG A 26 -18.60 9.94 4.72
C ARG A 26 -17.49 10.99 4.67
N HIS A 27 -17.49 11.82 3.62
CA HIS A 27 -16.53 12.90 3.45
C HIS A 27 -17.26 14.24 3.45
N GLU A 28 -16.97 15.09 4.43
CA GLU A 28 -17.47 16.48 4.44
C GLU A 28 -16.59 17.32 3.54
N LYS A 29 -17.17 17.94 2.51
CA LYS A 29 -16.45 18.94 1.71
C LYS A 29 -16.35 20.25 2.50
N PRO A 30 -15.35 21.10 2.20
CA PRO A 30 -15.21 22.42 2.83
C PRO A 30 -16.48 23.29 2.74
N ASP A 31 -17.28 23.08 1.69
CA ASP A 31 -18.55 23.80 1.45
C ASP A 31 -19.74 23.29 2.31
N GLY A 32 -19.51 22.42 3.29
CA GLY A 32 -20.55 21.84 4.15
C GLY A 32 -21.41 20.76 3.47
N ARG A 33 -21.12 20.42 2.21
CA ARG A 33 -21.79 19.32 1.50
C ARG A 33 -21.18 17.97 1.88
N VAL A 34 -22.03 17.05 2.32
CA VAL A 34 -21.62 15.66 2.59
C VAL A 34 -21.59 14.89 1.27
N ALA A 35 -20.42 14.34 0.94
CA ALA A 35 -20.23 13.47 -0.21
C ALA A 35 -19.86 12.05 0.25
N TYR A 36 -20.37 11.05 -0.46
CA TYR A 36 -20.03 9.65 -0.25
C TYR A 36 -19.29 9.14 -1.50
N PRO A 37 -17.95 9.20 -1.52
CA PRO A 37 -17.17 8.71 -2.65
C PRO A 37 -17.24 7.18 -2.71
N VAL A 38 -18.02 6.65 -3.66
CA VAL A 38 -18.10 5.20 -3.90
C VAL A 38 -16.75 4.61 -4.32
N SER A 39 -15.89 5.42 -4.96
CA SER A 39 -14.52 5.04 -5.33
C SER A 39 -13.59 4.80 -4.14
N ALA A 40 -13.91 5.30 -2.94
CA ALA A 40 -13.13 5.05 -1.74
C ALA A 40 -13.34 3.64 -1.17
N ILE A 41 -14.41 2.95 -1.59
CA ILE A 41 -14.72 1.59 -1.13
C ILE A 41 -13.95 0.61 -2.01
N ASN A 42 -12.90 -0.01 -1.44
CA ASN A 42 -12.16 -1.05 -2.14
C ASN A 42 -12.86 -2.42 -1.98
N ILE A 43 -13.14 -3.09 -3.10
CA ILE A 43 -13.79 -4.40 -3.14
C ILE A 43 -12.74 -5.46 -3.48
N LEU A 44 -12.32 -6.23 -2.49
CA LEU A 44 -11.42 -7.36 -2.69
C LEU A 44 -12.21 -8.65 -2.95
N LYS A 45 -11.93 -9.30 -4.07
CA LYS A 45 -12.54 -10.58 -4.44
C LYS A 45 -11.55 -11.69 -4.14
N ALA A 46 -11.87 -12.52 -3.15
CA ALA A 46 -11.14 -13.75 -2.85
C ALA A 46 -12.07 -14.94 -3.11
N HIS A 47 -11.60 -15.93 -3.86
CA HIS A 47 -12.36 -17.15 -4.10
C HIS A 47 -12.20 -18.09 -2.90
N GLY A 48 -13.32 -18.49 -2.30
CA GLY A 48 -13.37 -19.43 -1.18
C GLY A 48 -14.55 -19.15 -0.25
N LYS A 49 -14.85 -20.11 0.64
CA LYS A 49 -15.94 -20.04 1.63
C LYS A 49 -17.33 -19.78 1.01
N SER A 50 -18.34 -19.58 1.85
CA SER A 50 -19.69 -19.19 1.41
C SER A 50 -19.79 -17.69 1.16
N ALA A 51 -20.69 -17.25 0.27
CA ALA A 51 -20.97 -15.84 0.03
C ALA A 51 -21.38 -15.06 1.30
N LEU A 52 -22.05 -15.75 2.24
CA LEU A 52 -22.45 -15.21 3.55
C LEU A 52 -21.29 -14.93 4.50
N GLU A 53 -20.11 -15.48 4.23
CA GLU A 53 -18.90 -15.23 5.03
C GLU A 53 -18.14 -13.97 4.59
N SER A 54 -18.70 -13.20 3.65
CA SER A 54 -18.14 -11.91 3.25
C SER A 54 -18.18 -10.93 4.43
N GLN A 55 -17.05 -10.31 4.78
CA GLN A 55 -16.98 -9.40 5.92
C GLN A 55 -16.61 -7.98 5.49
N LEU A 56 -17.20 -6.99 6.17
CA LEU A 56 -16.77 -5.60 6.07
C LEU A 56 -15.57 -5.37 6.99
N VAL A 57 -14.43 -5.03 6.42
CA VAL A 57 -13.25 -4.61 7.18
C VAL A 57 -13.46 -3.17 7.63
N ARG A 58 -13.40 -2.91 8.96
CA ARG A 58 -13.45 -1.56 9.53
C ARG A 58 -12.11 -0.85 9.33
N GLY A 59 -11.85 -0.45 8.10
CA GLY A 59 -10.60 0.16 7.67
C GLY A 59 -10.41 -0.01 6.16
N PHE A 60 -9.17 0.15 5.70
CA PHE A 60 -8.83 -0.04 4.30
C PHE A 60 -8.10 -1.36 4.09
N ALA A 61 -8.58 -2.17 3.14
CA ALA A 61 -7.94 -3.41 2.77
C ALA A 61 -7.18 -3.23 1.46
N LEU A 62 -5.92 -3.67 1.44
CA LEU A 62 -5.04 -3.62 0.28
C LEU A 62 -4.62 -5.04 -0.10
N ASN A 63 -4.70 -5.36 -1.39
CA ASN A 63 -4.14 -6.61 -1.91
C ASN A 63 -2.63 -6.40 -2.17
N CYS A 64 -1.84 -6.40 -1.10
CA CYS A 64 -0.40 -6.28 -1.17
C CYS A 64 0.25 -7.50 -0.52
N THR A 65 1.35 -7.96 -1.10
CA THR A 65 2.19 -8.99 -0.51
C THR A 65 3.33 -8.35 0.28
N ARG A 66 3.87 -9.12 1.22
CA ARG A 66 5.03 -8.69 2.01
C ARG A 66 6.28 -8.70 1.13
N GLY A 67 7.16 -7.71 1.30
CA GLY A 67 8.38 -7.61 0.52
C GLY A 67 9.36 -8.77 0.75
N ALA A 68 9.47 -9.25 2.00
CA ALA A 68 10.31 -10.40 2.34
C ALA A 68 9.60 -11.34 3.33
N GLN A 69 9.88 -12.64 3.24
CA GLN A 69 9.31 -13.68 4.11
C GLN A 69 9.70 -13.55 5.59
N GLY A 70 10.79 -12.85 5.91
CA GLY A 70 11.21 -12.57 7.29
C GLY A 70 10.43 -11.46 8.01
N MET A 71 9.62 -10.68 7.29
CA MET A 71 8.83 -9.59 7.90
C MET A 71 7.70 -10.12 8.83
N PRO A 72 7.31 -9.38 9.88
CA PRO A 72 6.18 -9.77 10.71
C PRO A 72 4.86 -9.76 9.91
N GLN A 73 3.94 -10.67 10.25
CA GLN A 73 2.61 -10.73 9.63
C GLN A 73 1.58 -9.83 10.31
N HIS A 74 1.78 -9.53 11.59
CA HIS A 74 0.88 -8.73 12.39
C HIS A 74 1.68 -7.70 13.18
N ILE A 75 1.29 -6.43 13.08
CA ILE A 75 1.91 -5.31 13.78
C ILE A 75 0.79 -4.57 14.51
N ARG A 76 0.95 -4.41 15.84
CA ARG A 76 0.08 -3.56 16.65
C ARG A 76 0.65 -2.15 16.69
N GLU A 77 -0.23 -1.15 16.73
CA GLU A 77 0.16 0.28 16.80
C GLU A 77 1.15 0.69 15.68
N ALA A 78 0.78 0.39 14.43
CA ALA A 78 1.61 0.67 13.28
C ALA A 78 1.67 2.16 12.93
N LYS A 79 2.87 2.71 12.83
CA LYS A 79 3.14 3.97 12.12
C LYS A 79 3.34 3.65 10.64
N ILE A 80 2.40 4.11 9.81
CA ILE A 80 2.37 3.80 8.37
C ILE A 80 3.02 4.94 7.59
N ALA A 81 4.05 4.63 6.80
CA ALA A 81 4.67 5.54 5.85
C ALA A 81 4.20 5.21 4.42
N LEU A 82 3.66 6.21 3.73
CA LEU A 82 3.29 6.13 2.31
C LEU A 82 4.38 6.81 1.49
N LEU A 83 5.07 6.04 0.64
CA LEU A 83 6.19 6.52 -0.17
C LEU A 83 5.87 6.38 -1.65
N ASP A 84 6.23 7.39 -2.45
CA ASP A 84 6.09 7.36 -3.92
C ASP A 84 7.42 7.19 -4.67
N PHE A 85 8.48 6.84 -3.93
CA PHE A 85 9.81 6.61 -4.49
C PHE A 85 10.29 5.18 -4.25
N ASN A 86 11.19 4.72 -5.11
CA ASN A 86 11.76 3.39 -5.07
C ASN A 86 12.86 3.28 -4.01
N LEU A 87 12.89 2.14 -3.33
CA LEU A 87 13.95 1.76 -2.41
C LEU A 87 14.81 0.70 -3.11
N GLN A 88 15.51 1.12 -4.16
CA GLN A 88 16.41 0.27 -4.93
C GLN A 88 17.78 0.93 -5.00
N LYS A 89 18.79 0.20 -5.50
CA LYS A 89 20.11 0.78 -5.76
C LYS A 89 19.97 2.01 -6.63
N HIS A 90 20.51 3.13 -6.16
CA HIS A 90 20.36 4.40 -6.86
C HIS A 90 21.17 4.35 -8.16
N ARG A 91 20.47 4.27 -9.30
CA ARG A 91 21.10 4.42 -10.61
C ARG A 91 21.32 5.90 -10.89
N MET A 92 22.48 6.22 -11.45
CA MET A 92 22.75 7.57 -11.92
C MET A 92 21.78 7.98 -13.03
N GLN A 93 21.54 9.28 -13.16
CA GLN A 93 20.64 9.80 -14.19
C GLN A 93 21.19 9.54 -15.60
N MET A 94 20.26 9.41 -16.56
CA MET A 94 20.59 9.25 -17.97
C MET A 94 21.46 10.45 -18.43
N GLY A 95 22.65 10.15 -18.94
CA GLY A 95 23.62 11.15 -19.41
C GLY A 95 24.86 11.30 -18.53
N VAL A 96 24.90 10.68 -17.34
CA VAL A 96 26.12 10.62 -16.53
C VAL A 96 26.98 9.45 -17.01
N GLN A 97 28.15 9.75 -17.57
CA GLN A 97 29.17 8.75 -17.89
C GLN A 97 30.21 8.71 -16.78
N ILE A 98 30.44 7.51 -16.26
CA ILE A 98 31.46 7.27 -15.24
C ILE A 98 32.71 6.78 -15.98
N LEU A 99 33.70 7.66 -16.12
CA LEU A 99 35.02 7.29 -16.62
C LEU A 99 35.84 6.79 -15.43
N VAL A 100 36.18 5.51 -15.43
CA VAL A 100 36.96 4.89 -14.36
C VAL A 100 38.34 4.53 -14.90
N SER A 101 39.38 5.05 -14.25
CA SER A 101 40.78 4.77 -14.62
C SER A 101 41.34 3.57 -13.87
N ASP A 102 40.89 3.36 -12.63
CA ASP A 102 41.38 2.29 -11.74
C ASP A 102 40.26 1.35 -11.26
N PRO A 103 40.50 0.03 -11.21
CA PRO A 103 39.49 -0.95 -10.80
C PRO A 103 39.01 -0.79 -9.35
N LYS A 104 39.81 -0.17 -8.47
CA LYS A 104 39.44 0.09 -7.07
C LYS A 104 38.33 1.14 -6.95
N GLU A 105 38.31 2.13 -7.84
CA GLU A 105 37.28 3.18 -7.84
C GLU A 105 35.92 2.61 -8.29
N LEU A 106 35.92 1.58 -9.15
CA LEU A 106 34.71 0.89 -9.56
C LEU A 106 33.96 0.28 -8.35
N GLU A 107 34.68 -0.33 -7.41
CA GLU A 107 34.08 -0.89 -6.19
C GLU A 107 33.55 0.21 -5.26
N ALA A 108 34.29 1.30 -5.09
CA ALA A 108 33.88 2.45 -4.28
C ALA A 108 32.59 3.09 -4.80
N ILE A 109 32.43 3.21 -6.12
CA ILE A 109 31.22 3.75 -6.75
C ILE A 109 30.01 2.84 -6.46
N ARG A 110 30.18 1.52 -6.59
CA ARG A 110 29.11 0.55 -6.29
C ARG A 110 28.71 0.59 -4.82
N GLN A 111 29.66 0.77 -3.90
CA GLN A 111 29.36 0.96 -2.48
C GLN A 111 28.61 2.28 -2.26
N ARG A 112 29.04 3.37 -2.89
CA ARG A 112 28.40 4.68 -2.75
C ARG A 112 26.94 4.68 -3.23
N GLU A 113 26.64 3.99 -4.34
CA GLU A 113 25.26 3.83 -4.82
C GLU A 113 24.37 3.10 -3.81
N ALA A 114 24.90 2.08 -3.13
CA ALA A 114 24.21 1.35 -2.07
C ALA A 114 24.05 2.20 -0.80
N ASP A 115 25.08 2.96 -0.43
CA ASP A 115 25.08 3.81 0.77
C ASP A 115 24.05 4.93 0.68
N ILE A 116 23.88 5.55 -0.50
CA ILE A 116 22.84 6.57 -0.72
C ILE A 116 21.44 6.01 -0.42
N THR A 117 21.15 4.78 -0.86
CA THR A 117 19.87 4.12 -0.57
C THR A 117 19.75 3.77 0.90
N LYS A 118 20.85 3.31 1.52
CA LYS A 118 20.89 2.98 2.96
C LYS A 118 20.65 4.20 3.84
N GLU A 119 21.22 5.35 3.53
CA GLU A 119 20.99 6.61 4.25
C GLU A 119 19.51 7.03 4.19
N LYS A 120 18.85 6.86 3.03
CA LYS A 120 17.40 7.11 2.90
C LYS A 120 16.57 6.18 3.77
N ILE A 121 16.89 4.88 3.76
CA ILE A 121 16.22 3.89 4.59
C ILE A 121 16.40 4.21 6.08
N GLN A 122 17.61 4.59 6.50
CA GLN A 122 17.88 4.98 7.89
C GLN A 122 17.04 6.18 8.33
N LYS A 123 16.83 7.18 7.46
CA LYS A 123 15.95 8.32 7.78
C LYS A 123 14.49 7.89 7.96
N ILE A 124 14.01 6.94 7.16
CA ILE A 124 12.65 6.39 7.29
C ILE A 124 12.52 5.59 8.60
N LEU A 125 13.53 4.80 8.94
CA LEU A 125 13.57 4.06 10.20
C LEU A 125 13.66 5.00 11.41
N ALA A 126 14.44 6.08 11.32
CA ALA A 126 14.57 7.08 12.37
C ALA A 126 13.26 7.85 12.63
N ALA A 127 12.41 8.00 11.60
CA ALA A 127 11.05 8.52 11.77
C ALA A 127 10.13 7.57 12.56
N GLY A 128 10.57 6.33 12.80
CA GLY A 128 9.84 5.33 13.56
C GLY A 128 8.70 4.67 12.78
N ALA A 129 8.79 4.62 11.45
CA ALA A 129 7.79 3.94 10.63
C ALA A 129 7.89 2.41 10.81
N ASN A 130 6.78 1.76 11.18
CA ASN A 130 6.70 0.31 11.37
C ASN A 130 6.16 -0.42 10.13
N VAL A 131 5.32 0.26 9.34
CA VAL A 131 4.77 -0.26 8.09
C VAL A 131 5.08 0.73 6.98
N ILE A 132 5.70 0.25 5.91
CA ILE A 132 6.08 1.08 4.76
C ILE A 132 5.34 0.56 3.54
N LEU A 133 4.55 1.43 2.91
CA LEU A 133 3.90 1.16 1.63
C LEU A 133 4.61 2.02 0.59
N THR A 134 5.09 1.38 -0.47
CA THR A 134 5.65 2.09 -1.63
C THR A 134 4.89 1.69 -2.89
N THR A 135 4.70 2.66 -3.78
CA THR A 135 4.16 2.43 -5.14
C THR A 135 5.18 1.78 -6.06
N LYS A 136 6.47 1.82 -5.72
CA LYS A 136 7.58 1.31 -6.55
C LYS A 136 8.24 0.09 -5.90
N GLY A 137 9.12 -0.56 -6.66
CA GLY A 137 9.85 -1.74 -6.18
C GLY A 137 10.75 -1.48 -4.97
N ILE A 138 10.96 -2.54 -4.19
CA ILE A 138 11.90 -2.60 -3.07
C ILE A 138 12.98 -3.62 -3.47
N GLU A 139 14.26 -3.26 -3.31
CA GLU A 139 15.42 -4.13 -3.55
C GLU A 139 16.49 -3.96 -2.45
#